data_AF-A0AAW1VIT6-F1
#
_entry.id   AF-A0AAW1VIT6-F1
#
_cell.length_a   1.000
_cell.length_b   1.000
_cell.length_c   1.000
_cell.angle_alpha   90.00
_cell.angle_beta   90.00
_cell.angle_gamma   90.00
#
_symmetry.space_group_name_H-M   'P 1'
#
loop_
_entity.id
_entity.type
_entity.pdbx_description
1 polymer ?
#
loop_
_entity_poly.entity_id
_entity_poly.type
_entity_poly.pdbx_seq_one_letter_code
_entity_poly.pdbx_strand_id
1 'polypeptide(L)'
;MFLEINQAPLESEDRLVMLLQNMVWVARVSTNGDVYSFGILLLELFTGKRPTDQMFSGGLNLHNYAKAVLPDHVTKIADSLVLQGGITDIDEALDQGGARAKKMEECLTVLFGIGIACSAEFPTNRKNISDVVSELYSIRNDLLG
;
A
#
# COMPACT_ATOMS: atom_id res chain seq x y z
N MET A 1 1.03 -2.13 -16.36
CA MET A 1 1.93 -1.09 -15.83
C MET A 1 2.93 -1.78 -14.92
N PHE A 2 3.97 -2.43 -15.46
CA PHE A 2 5.03 -3.02 -14.63
C PHE A 2 6.30 -3.20 -15.46
N LEU A 3 7.29 -2.35 -15.22
CA LEU A 3 8.69 -2.61 -15.53
C LEU A 3 9.53 -1.88 -14.49
N GLU A 4 10.24 -2.66 -13.67
CA GLU A 4 11.65 -2.46 -13.34
C GLU A 4 12.04 -3.58 -12.38
N ILE A 5 12.52 -4.70 -12.93
CA ILE A 5 13.29 -5.70 -12.18
C ILE A 5 14.64 -5.81 -12.88
N ASN A 6 15.65 -5.15 -12.32
CA ASN A 6 17.05 -5.43 -12.60
C ASN A 6 17.90 -4.96 -11.42
N GLN A 7 18.54 -5.90 -10.71
CA GLN A 7 20.00 -6.02 -10.70
C GLN A 7 20.49 -7.16 -9.78
N ALA A 8 20.88 -8.28 -10.40
CA ALA A 8 21.97 -9.14 -9.93
C ALA A 8 22.56 -9.89 -11.15
N PRO A 9 23.89 -10.12 -11.23
CA PRO A 9 24.51 -10.74 -12.40
C PRO A 9 24.43 -12.27 -12.28
N LEU A 10 23.73 -12.90 -13.22
CA LEU A 10 23.78 -14.36 -13.44
C LEU A 10 24.09 -14.64 -14.92
N GLU A 11 24.81 -15.73 -15.13
CA GLU A 11 25.48 -16.16 -16.37
C GLU A 11 24.52 -16.32 -17.57
N SER A 12 25.10 -16.24 -18.77
CA SER A 12 24.39 -15.93 -20.03
C SER A 12 23.26 -16.90 -20.44
N GLU A 13 23.29 -18.17 -20.04
CA GLU A 13 22.24 -19.15 -20.38
C GLU A 13 21.05 -19.12 -19.40
N ASP A 14 21.29 -18.83 -18.12
CA ASP A 14 20.23 -18.70 -17.10
C ASP A 14 19.34 -17.47 -17.37
N ARG A 15 19.88 -16.43 -18.02
CA ARG A 15 19.12 -15.24 -18.39
C ARG A 15 17.96 -15.53 -19.32
N LEU A 16 18.12 -16.41 -20.30
CA LEU A 16 17.05 -16.70 -21.27
C LEU A 16 15.94 -17.52 -20.61
N VAL A 17 16.29 -18.50 -19.78
CA VAL A 17 15.31 -19.30 -19.02
C VAL A 17 14.57 -18.43 -18.01
N MET A 18 15.28 -17.55 -17.31
CA MET A 18 14.70 -16.60 -16.37
C MET A 18 13.86 -15.53 -17.08
N LEU A 19 14.27 -15.03 -18.25
CA LEU A 19 13.48 -14.09 -19.06
C LEU A 19 12.23 -14.74 -19.63
N LEU A 20 12.29 -16.01 -20.04
CA LEU A 20 11.13 -16.77 -20.50
C LEU A 20 10.19 -17.08 -19.34
N GLN A 21 10.71 -17.49 -18.18
CA GLN A 21 9.91 -17.65 -16.97
C GLN A 21 9.31 -16.32 -16.52
N ASN A 22 10.05 -15.21 -16.58
CA ASN A 22 9.57 -13.87 -16.25
C ASN A 22 8.52 -13.37 -17.24
N MET A 23 8.69 -13.59 -18.55
CA MET A 23 7.66 -13.27 -19.56
C MET A 23 6.40 -14.11 -19.37
N VAL A 24 6.54 -15.39 -19.03
CA VAL A 24 5.42 -16.28 -18.70
C VAL A 24 4.77 -15.89 -17.36
N TRP A 25 5.53 -15.42 -16.37
CA TRP A 25 4.99 -14.84 -15.13
C TRP A 25 4.25 -13.52 -15.38
N VAL A 26 4.78 -12.64 -16.23
CA VAL A 26 4.15 -11.37 -16.64
C VAL A 26 2.85 -11.60 -17.40
N ALA A 27 2.74 -12.70 -18.16
CA ALA A 27 1.54 -13.06 -18.91
C ALA A 27 0.53 -13.91 -18.10
N ARG A 28 0.91 -14.45 -16.94
CA ARG A 28 0.02 -15.28 -16.13
C ARG A 28 -0.70 -14.45 -15.08
N VAL A 29 -2.01 -14.34 -15.23
CA VAL A 29 -2.91 -14.03 -14.10
C VAL A 29 -2.54 -14.99 -12.97
N SER A 30 -2.07 -14.42 -11.87
CA SER A 30 -1.62 -15.17 -10.71
C SER A 30 -2.11 -14.46 -9.47
N THR A 31 -2.48 -15.25 -8.47
CA THR A 31 -2.93 -14.72 -7.17
C THR A 31 -1.92 -13.73 -6.59
N ASN A 32 -0.62 -13.99 -6.75
CA ASN A 32 0.42 -13.06 -6.30
C ASN A 32 0.45 -11.75 -7.09
N GLY A 33 0.16 -11.76 -8.39
CA GLY A 33 0.02 -10.56 -9.20
C GLY A 33 -1.20 -9.73 -8.79
N ASP A 34 -2.31 -10.40 -8.49
CA ASP A 34 -3.54 -9.76 -7.98
C ASP A 34 -3.30 -9.13 -6.60
N VAL A 35 -2.63 -9.85 -5.69
CA VAL A 35 -2.24 -9.35 -4.36
C VAL A 35 -1.34 -8.12 -4.47
N TYR A 36 -0.36 -8.16 -5.37
CA TYR A 36 0.51 -7.00 -5.61
C TYR A 36 -0.29 -5.79 -6.08
N SER A 37 -1.17 -6.00 -7.07
CA SER A 37 -1.99 -4.93 -7.64
C SER A 37 -2.94 -4.35 -6.59
N PHE A 38 -3.53 -5.20 -5.74
CA PHE A 38 -4.31 -4.79 -4.59
C PHE A 38 -3.50 -3.91 -3.62
N GLY A 39 -2.27 -4.31 -3.30
CA GLY A 39 -1.38 -3.52 -2.45
C GLY A 39 -1.11 -2.12 -3.01
N ILE A 40 -0.81 -2.01 -4.32
CA ILE A 40 -0.60 -0.72 -4.99
C ILE A 40 -1.86 0.14 -4.98
N LEU A 41 -3.03 -0.44 -5.28
CA LEU A 41 -4.31 0.29 -5.25
C LEU A 41 -4.62 0.84 -3.85
N LEU A 42 -4.33 0.06 -2.80
CA LEU A 42 -4.52 0.50 -1.43
C LEU A 42 -3.62 1.70 -1.09
N LEU A 43 -2.34 1.64 -1.51
CA LEU A 43 -1.41 2.75 -1.31
C LEU A 43 -1.79 3.99 -2.15
N GLU A 44 -2.23 3.81 -3.39
CA GLU A 44 -2.69 4.90 -4.26
C GLU A 44 -3.88 5.63 -3.64
N LEU A 45 -4.85 4.87 -3.12
CA LEU A 45 -6.06 5.43 -2.51
C LEU A 45 -5.75 6.35 -1.32
N PHE A 46 -4.90 5.91 -0.39
CA PHE A 46 -4.65 6.66 0.85
C PHE A 46 -3.55 7.71 0.73
N THR A 47 -2.60 7.54 -0.19
CA THR A 47 -1.62 8.61 -0.48
C THR A 47 -2.16 9.67 -1.41
N GLY A 48 -3.18 9.35 -2.21
CA GLY A 48 -3.65 10.19 -3.32
C GLY A 48 -2.63 10.33 -4.45
N LYS A 49 -1.61 9.45 -4.52
CA LYS A 49 -0.53 9.50 -5.51
C LYS A 49 -0.67 8.36 -6.50
N ARG A 50 -0.56 8.66 -7.79
CA ARG A 50 -0.63 7.62 -8.83
C ARG A 50 0.72 6.94 -8.97
N PRO A 51 0.79 5.61 -9.17
CA PRO A 51 2.05 4.91 -9.41
C PRO A 51 2.86 5.46 -10.60
N THR A 52 2.19 6.18 -11.52
CA THR A 52 2.79 6.82 -12.70
C THR A 52 3.14 8.29 -12.50
N ASP A 53 2.96 8.85 -11.30
CA ASP A 53 3.30 10.25 -11.04
C ASP A 53 4.79 10.48 -11.35
N GLN A 54 5.12 11.62 -11.97
CA GLN A 54 6.49 11.94 -12.37
C GLN A 54 7.50 11.92 -11.22
N MET A 55 7.04 12.09 -9.98
CA MET A 55 7.88 11.99 -8.79
C MET A 55 8.45 10.58 -8.54
N PHE A 56 7.89 9.54 -9.17
CA PHE A 56 8.33 8.14 -9.09
C PHE A 56 9.31 7.76 -10.22
N SER A 57 10.17 8.69 -10.62
CA SER A 57 11.27 8.42 -11.55
C SER A 57 12.54 7.98 -10.82
N GLY A 58 13.43 7.24 -11.50
CA GLY A 58 14.76 6.93 -10.97
C GLY A 58 14.76 5.84 -9.89
N GLY A 59 13.93 4.81 -10.04
CA GLY A 59 13.86 3.66 -9.11
C GLY A 59 13.05 3.90 -7.83
N LEU A 60 12.56 5.12 -7.60
CA LEU A 60 11.54 5.37 -6.58
C LEU A 60 10.18 4.94 -7.10
N ASN A 61 9.42 4.20 -6.30
CA ASN A 61 8.05 3.80 -6.64
C ASN A 61 7.13 4.03 -5.44
N LEU A 62 5.82 3.88 -5.67
CA LEU A 62 4.80 4.14 -4.65
C LEU A 62 4.98 3.26 -3.40
N HIS A 63 5.41 2.00 -3.55
CA HIS A 63 5.71 1.10 -2.43
C HIS A 63 6.86 1.64 -1.57
N ASN A 64 7.98 1.98 -2.19
CA ASN A 64 9.17 2.50 -1.51
C ASN A 64 8.89 3.86 -0.85
N TYR A 65 8.12 4.71 -1.52
CA TYR A 65 7.62 5.96 -0.95
C TYR A 65 6.78 5.69 0.30
N ALA A 66 5.72 4.88 0.19
CA ALA A 66 4.84 4.55 1.30
C ALA A 66 5.61 3.99 2.49
N LYS A 67 6.59 3.10 2.25
CA LYS A 67 7.48 2.54 3.27
C LYS A 67 8.33 3.59 3.97
N ALA A 68 8.82 4.60 3.25
CA ALA A 68 9.65 5.66 3.80
C ALA A 68 8.84 6.70 4.59
N VAL A 69 7.61 7.00 4.15
CA VAL A 69 6.80 8.07 4.73
C VAL A 69 5.77 7.61 5.77
N LEU A 70 5.58 6.29 5.96
CA LEU A 70 4.59 5.72 6.87
C LEU A 70 4.55 6.37 8.27
N PRO A 71 5.68 6.69 8.94
CA PRO A 71 5.63 7.28 10.28
C PRO A 71 5.10 8.72 10.31
N ASP A 72 5.46 9.55 9.31
CA ASP A 72 5.25 10.99 9.34
C ASP A 72 4.05 11.47 8.49
N HIS A 73 3.65 10.69 7.50
CA HIS A 73 2.56 11.06 6.58
C HIS A 73 1.18 10.57 7.03
N VAL A 74 1.12 9.56 7.88
CA VAL A 74 -0.17 8.98 8.32
C VAL A 74 -0.97 10.00 9.13
N THR A 75 -0.32 10.79 9.99
CA THR A 75 -0.94 11.90 10.75
C THR A 75 -1.60 12.93 9.82
N LYS A 76 -0.88 13.41 8.80
CA LYS A 76 -1.39 14.40 7.84
C LYS A 76 -2.58 13.88 7.03
N ILE A 77 -2.55 12.60 6.65
CA ILE A 77 -3.65 11.96 5.93
C ILE A 77 -4.86 11.80 6.88
N ALA A 78 -4.64 11.37 8.11
CA ALA A 78 -5.68 11.23 9.12
C ALA A 78 -6.40 12.56 9.38
N ASP A 79 -5.65 13.64 9.60
CA ASP A 79 -6.19 14.99 9.81
C ASP A 79 -7.04 15.42 8.62
N SER A 80 -6.55 15.24 7.39
CA SER A 80 -7.29 15.60 6.18
C SER A 80 -8.58 14.81 6.02
N LEU A 81 -8.59 13.51 6.34
CA LEU A 81 -9.77 12.65 6.24
C LEU A 81 -10.80 12.97 7.32
N VAL A 82 -10.35 13.32 8.53
CA VAL A 82 -11.24 13.77 9.63
C VAL A 82 -11.91 15.09 9.24
N LEU A 83 -11.17 16.03 8.66
CA LEU A 83 -11.68 17.33 8.19
C LEU A 83 -12.67 17.19 7.02
N GLN A 84 -12.46 16.23 6.11
CA GLN A 84 -13.42 15.94 5.03
C GLN A 84 -14.70 15.26 5.52
N GLY A 85 -14.65 14.60 6.69
CA GLY A 85 -15.73 13.77 7.23
C GLY A 85 -16.69 14.46 8.20
N GLY A 86 -16.70 15.80 8.31
CA GLY A 86 -17.59 16.51 9.23
C GLY A 86 -17.71 18.02 8.99
N ILE A 87 -18.82 18.44 8.37
CA ILE A 87 -19.48 19.71 8.71
C ILE A 87 -20.41 19.36 9.88
N THR A 88 -20.13 19.82 11.10
CA THR A 88 -21.09 20.30 12.12
C THR A 88 -20.40 20.57 13.46
N ASP A 89 -20.55 21.82 13.91
CA ASP A 89 -20.60 22.36 15.27
C ASP A 89 -19.35 22.34 16.18
N ILE A 90 -18.95 23.55 16.57
CA ILE A 90 -17.57 23.96 16.88
C ILE A 90 -17.19 23.79 18.37
N ASP A 91 -18.11 23.42 19.27
CA ASP A 91 -17.86 23.55 20.72
C ASP A 91 -17.75 22.21 21.50
N GLU A 92 -18.25 21.08 20.98
CA GLU A 92 -18.09 19.74 21.60
C GLU A 92 -17.01 18.86 20.93
N ALA A 93 -16.43 19.32 19.82
CA ALA A 93 -15.64 18.53 18.89
C ALA A 93 -14.14 18.39 19.22
N LEU A 94 -13.61 19.11 20.21
CA LEU A 94 -12.16 19.13 20.46
C LEU A 94 -11.63 17.82 21.08
N ASP A 95 -12.38 17.21 22.01
CA ASP A 95 -12.01 15.95 22.66
C ASP A 95 -12.31 14.73 21.77
N GLN A 96 -13.46 14.76 21.07
CA GLN A 96 -13.86 13.70 20.12
C GLN A 96 -13.05 13.75 18.82
N GLY A 97 -12.62 14.93 18.38
CA GLY A 97 -11.82 15.13 17.17
C GLY A 97 -10.42 14.53 17.33
N GLY A 98 -9.78 14.72 18.47
CA GLY A 98 -8.48 14.11 18.78
C GLY A 98 -8.55 12.58 18.86
N ALA A 99 -9.55 12.04 19.56
CA ALA A 99 -9.75 10.60 19.65
C ALA A 99 -10.05 9.97 18.28
N ARG A 100 -10.87 10.62 17.44
CA ARG A 100 -11.19 10.17 16.08
C ARG A 100 -9.99 10.24 15.14
N ALA A 101 -9.20 11.31 15.20
CA ALA A 101 -7.98 11.46 14.42
C ALA A 101 -6.96 10.38 14.77
N LYS A 102 -6.74 10.14 16.06
CA LYS A 102 -5.85 9.07 16.53
C LYS A 102 -6.31 7.67 16.07
N LYS A 103 -7.61 7.37 16.18
CA LYS A 103 -8.17 6.10 15.69
C LYS A 103 -8.00 5.94 14.18
N MET A 104 -8.14 7.04 13.43
CA MET A 104 -7.88 7.06 11.98
C MET A 104 -6.40 6.87 11.67
N GLU A 105 -5.50 7.50 12.43
CA GLU A 105 -4.05 7.33 12.31
C GLU A 105 -3.63 5.87 12.54
N GLU A 106 -4.15 5.24 13.60
CA GLU A 106 -3.92 3.82 13.90
C GLU A 106 -4.43 2.93 12.76
N CYS A 107 -5.64 3.17 12.26
CA CYS A 107 -6.20 2.47 11.12
C CYS A 107 -5.34 2.60 9.85
N LEU A 108 -4.97 3.82 9.49
CA LEU A 108 -4.13 4.09 8.33
C LEU A 108 -2.77 3.43 8.48
N THR A 109 -2.17 3.43 9.66
CA THR A 109 -0.91 2.73 9.94
C THR A 109 -1.01 1.26 9.55
N VAL A 110 -2.11 0.58 9.93
CA VAL A 110 -2.33 -0.82 9.55
C VAL A 110 -2.58 -0.96 8.05
N LEU A 111 -3.43 -0.11 7.45
CA LEU A 111 -3.75 -0.16 6.01
C LEU A 111 -2.51 0.05 5.13
N PHE A 112 -1.65 1.00 5.49
CA PHE A 112 -0.38 1.22 4.81
C PHE A 112 0.56 0.01 4.98
N GLY A 113 0.61 -0.57 6.18
CA GLY A 113 1.35 -1.81 6.44
C GLY A 113 0.89 -2.98 5.56
N ILE A 114 -0.42 -3.16 5.41
CA ILE A 114 -1.02 -4.14 4.49
C ILE A 114 -0.61 -3.82 3.05
N GLY A 115 -0.77 -2.57 2.61
CA GLY A 115 -0.43 -2.14 1.25
C GLY A 115 1.02 -2.44 0.89
N ILE A 116 1.96 -2.13 1.79
CA ILE A 116 3.39 -2.43 1.66
C ILE A 116 3.61 -3.94 1.61
N ALA A 117 3.06 -4.71 2.55
CA ALA A 117 3.25 -6.16 2.59
C ALA A 117 2.71 -6.86 1.34
N CYS A 118 1.55 -6.43 0.81
CA CYS A 118 0.96 -6.97 -0.41
C CYS A 118 1.78 -6.62 -1.66
N SER A 119 2.37 -5.43 -1.70
CA SER A 119 3.14 -4.92 -2.85
C SER A 119 4.65 -5.21 -2.75
N ALA A 120 5.07 -6.18 -1.94
CA ALA A 120 6.46 -6.61 -1.89
C ALA A 120 6.96 -7.07 -3.27
N GLU A 121 8.20 -6.72 -3.61
CA GLU A 121 8.80 -7.04 -4.91
C GLU A 121 8.76 -8.54 -5.20
N PHE A 122 9.25 -9.34 -4.25
CA PHE A 122 9.26 -10.80 -4.35
C PHE A 122 7.90 -11.41 -3.98
N PRO A 123 7.29 -12.26 -4.82
CA PRO A 123 6.02 -12.92 -4.54
C PRO A 123 5.98 -13.67 -3.20
N THR A 124 7.09 -14.29 -2.81
CA THR A 124 7.22 -15.06 -1.55
C THR A 124 7.13 -14.20 -0.30
N ASN A 125 7.38 -12.89 -0.42
CA ASN A 125 7.33 -11.94 0.68
C ASN A 125 5.97 -11.23 0.76
N ARG A 126 5.07 -11.50 -0.20
CA ARG A 126 3.74 -10.90 -0.21
C ARG A 126 2.88 -11.58 0.84
N LYS A 127 2.13 -10.77 1.58
CA LYS A 127 1.18 -11.28 2.59
C LYS A 127 0.12 -12.15 1.92
N ASN A 128 -0.29 -13.22 2.59
CA ASN A 128 -1.38 -14.06 2.10
C ASN A 128 -2.69 -13.26 2.08
N ILE A 129 -3.48 -13.40 1.02
CA ILE A 129 -4.74 -12.68 0.88
C ILE A 129 -5.75 -13.04 1.99
N SER A 130 -5.72 -14.25 2.55
CA SER A 130 -6.56 -14.62 3.69
C SER A 130 -6.26 -13.79 4.94
N ASP A 131 -4.97 -13.53 5.18
CA ASP A 131 -4.50 -12.78 6.33
C ASP A 131 -4.82 -11.29 6.13
N VAL A 132 -4.62 -10.79 4.91
CA VAL A 132 -5.02 -9.43 4.50
C VAL A 132 -6.51 -9.21 4.76
N VAL A 133 -7.36 -10.12 4.30
CA VAL A 133 -8.81 -10.03 4.50
C VAL A 133 -9.14 -10.04 5.99
N SER A 134 -8.53 -10.91 6.78
CA SER A 134 -8.76 -11.00 8.23
C SER A 134 -8.38 -9.71 8.95
N GLU A 135 -7.25 -9.10 8.60
CA GLU A 135 -6.83 -7.81 9.15
C GLU A 135 -7.77 -6.68 8.76
N LEU A 136 -8.21 -6.62 7.49
CA LEU A 136 -9.20 -5.63 7.04
C LEU A 136 -10.54 -5.77 7.78
N TYR A 137 -10.97 -7.00 8.05
CA TYR A 137 -12.14 -7.27 8.88
C TYR A 137 -11.97 -6.74 10.31
N SER A 138 -10.79 -6.93 10.92
CA SER A 138 -10.49 -6.37 12.24
C SER A 138 -10.59 -4.85 12.22
N ILE A 139 -9.89 -4.19 11.30
CA ILE A 139 -9.89 -2.73 11.15
C ILE A 139 -11.31 -2.20 11.00
N ARG A 140 -12.12 -2.83 10.14
CA ARG A 140 -13.51 -2.43 9.93
C ARG A 140 -14.33 -2.52 11.21
N ASN A 141 -14.21 -3.63 11.95
CA ASN A 141 -14.95 -3.81 13.20
C ASN A 141 -14.47 -2.81 14.26
N ASP A 142 -13.16 -2.57 14.35
CA ASP A 142 -12.60 -1.59 15.26
C ASP A 142 -13.11 -0.18 14.95
N LEU A 143 -13.22 0.20 13.66
CA LEU A 143 -13.76 1.49 13.22
C LEU A 143 -15.26 1.65 13.45
N LEU A 144 -16.05 0.62 13.12
CA LEU A 144 -17.52 0.69 13.08
C LEU A 144 -18.22 0.32 14.39
N GLY A 145 -17.57 -0.45 15.27
CA GLY A 145 -18.19 -0.99 16.49
C GLY A 145 -19.06 -2.20 16.22
#